data_AF-A0A9X8BYB4-F1
#
_entry.id   AF-A0A9X8BYB4-F1
#
_cell.length_a   1.000
_cell.length_b   1.000
_cell.length_c   1.000
_cell.angle_alpha   90.00
_cell.angle_beta   90.00
_cell.angle_gamma   90.00
#
_symmetry.space_group_name_H-M   'P 1'
#
loop_
_entity.id
_entity.type
_entity.pdbx_description
1 polymer ?
#
loop_
_entity_poly.entity_id
_entity_poly.type
_entity_poly.pdbx_seq_one_letter_code
_entity_poly.pdbx_strand_id
1 'polypeptide(L)'
;MAKRTEKEEVFMEDQEAPVVPAGEKFDEDDVSKAEQEIFPGGPTYNELEKWKSMYAGEVYYTEFDEENQFVWRPIKRKEYKDIAKIPNADNFYKEERICEKAVLFPANYGFMNMTNGKAGIPTLLHEMVLEKSGFVAKTGAMRLS
;
A
#
# COMPACT_ATOMS: atom_id res chain seq x y z
N MET A 1 -9.34 -31.08 -42.55
CA MET A 1 -9.85 -31.61 -41.26
C MET A 1 -9.01 -31.02 -40.15
N ALA A 2 -9.68 -30.49 -39.13
CA ALA A 2 -9.16 -29.49 -38.21
C ALA A 2 -8.02 -29.99 -37.31
N LYS A 3 -6.90 -29.25 -37.26
CA LYS A 3 -5.96 -29.29 -36.14
C LYS A 3 -6.59 -28.48 -35.00
N ARG A 4 -6.99 -29.16 -33.93
CA ARG A 4 -7.32 -28.53 -32.66
C ARG A 4 -6.02 -28.03 -32.04
N THR A 5 -5.87 -26.73 -31.93
CA THR A 5 -4.82 -26.11 -31.11
C THR A 5 -5.41 -26.01 -29.70
N GLU A 6 -4.86 -26.79 -28.77
CA GLU A 6 -5.13 -26.64 -27.34
C GLU A 6 -4.65 -25.25 -26.90
N LYS A 7 -5.52 -24.50 -26.22
CA LYS A 7 -5.14 -23.27 -25.52
C LYS A 7 -4.47 -23.70 -24.23
N GLU A 8 -3.17 -23.41 -24.13
CA GLU A 8 -2.41 -23.51 -22.90
C GLU A 8 -2.80 -22.31 -22.01
N GLU A 9 -3.59 -22.58 -20.97
CA GLU A 9 -3.92 -21.59 -19.94
C GLU A 9 -2.67 -21.32 -19.11
N VAL A 10 -2.06 -20.15 -19.32
CA VAL A 10 -0.94 -19.67 -18.51
C VAL A 10 -1.48 -19.35 -17.11
N PHE A 11 -1.29 -20.29 -16.20
CA PHE A 11 -1.51 -20.13 -14.77
C PHE A 11 -0.45 -19.14 -14.26
N MET A 12 -0.83 -17.88 -14.03
CA MET A 12 0.03 -16.93 -13.32
C MET A 12 0.10 -17.40 -11.87
N GLU A 13 1.24 -17.95 -11.47
CA GLU A 13 1.56 -18.17 -10.06
C GLU A 13 1.46 -16.82 -9.33
N ASP A 14 0.60 -16.77 -8.31
CA ASP A 14 0.59 -15.71 -7.31
C ASP A 14 1.99 -15.63 -6.70
N GLN A 15 2.77 -14.63 -7.09
CA GLN A 15 3.99 -14.30 -6.37
C GLN A 15 3.56 -13.74 -5.01
N GLU A 16 3.59 -14.58 -3.99
CA GLU A 16 3.50 -14.15 -2.61
C GLU A 16 4.58 -13.09 -2.38
N ALA A 17 4.14 -11.85 -2.09
CA ALA A 17 5.03 -10.80 -1.63
C ALA A 17 5.85 -11.32 -0.43
N PRO A 18 7.14 -10.98 -0.32
CA PRO A 18 7.97 -11.45 0.78
C PRO A 18 7.32 -11.05 2.11
N VAL A 19 6.80 -12.04 2.82
CA VAL A 19 6.32 -11.92 4.18
C VAL A 19 7.52 -11.57 5.05
N VAL A 20 7.65 -10.29 5.40
CA VAL A 20 8.45 -9.88 6.55
C VAL A 20 7.98 -10.72 7.74
N PRO A 21 8.88 -11.48 8.41
CA PRO A 21 8.46 -12.41 9.44
C PRO A 21 7.82 -11.63 10.60
N ALA A 22 6.50 -11.73 10.69
CA ALA A 22 5.73 -11.29 11.84
C ALA A 22 6.03 -12.24 13.00
N GLY A 23 7.03 -11.90 13.82
CA GLY A 23 7.42 -12.83 14.88
C GLY A 23 8.64 -12.47 15.71
N GLU A 24 8.84 -11.21 16.08
CA GLU A 24 9.60 -10.91 17.31
C GLU A 24 8.68 -10.11 18.22
N LYS A 25 8.37 -10.66 19.41
CA LYS A 25 7.77 -9.88 20.48
C LYS A 25 8.79 -8.81 20.85
N PHE A 26 8.43 -7.55 20.65
CA PHE A 26 9.25 -6.43 21.08
C PHE A 26 9.29 -6.42 22.60
N ASP A 27 10.46 -6.61 23.17
CA ASP A 27 10.73 -6.19 24.55
C ASP A 27 10.72 -4.66 24.55
N GLU A 28 9.72 -4.05 25.19
CA GLU A 28 9.51 -2.58 25.24
C GLU A 28 10.69 -1.79 25.82
N ASP A 29 11.69 -2.47 26.39
CA ASP A 29 12.81 -1.88 27.15
C ASP A 29 14.13 -1.68 26.35
N ASP A 30 14.21 -2.07 25.07
CA ASP A 30 15.43 -1.86 24.26
C ASP A 30 15.41 -0.48 23.56
N VAL A 31 15.69 0.56 24.33
CA VAL A 31 15.78 1.97 23.90
C VAL A 31 16.75 2.16 22.73
N SER A 32 17.71 1.25 22.52
CA SER A 32 18.75 1.37 21.51
C SER A 32 18.24 1.26 20.07
N LYS A 33 17.11 0.58 19.84
CA LYS A 33 16.53 0.40 18.50
C LYS A 33 15.57 1.53 18.09
N ALA A 34 15.13 2.36 19.04
CA ALA A 34 14.07 3.35 18.78
C ALA A 34 14.44 4.38 17.69
N GLU A 35 15.71 4.78 17.63
CA GLU A 35 16.23 5.76 16.66
C GLU A 35 16.78 5.10 15.39
N GLN A 36 16.84 3.76 15.33
CA GLN A 36 17.33 3.07 14.16
C GLN A 36 16.32 3.19 13.00
N GLU A 37 16.81 3.49 11.81
CA GLU A 37 16.01 3.48 10.58
C GLU A 37 15.63 2.04 10.20
N ILE A 38 14.38 1.84 9.77
CA ILE A 38 13.90 0.51 9.37
C ILE A 38 14.46 0.04 8.02
N PHE A 39 14.90 0.98 7.18
CA PHE A 39 15.65 0.80 5.94
C PHE A 39 16.49 2.08 5.69
N PRO A 40 17.54 2.05 4.85
CA PRO A 40 18.43 3.21 4.65
C PRO A 40 17.67 4.47 4.20
N GLY A 41 17.75 5.56 4.98
CA GLY A 41 17.03 6.81 4.71
C GLY A 41 15.54 6.76 5.01
N GLY A 42 15.06 5.67 5.61
CA GLY A 42 13.67 5.43 5.97
C GLY A 42 13.27 5.99 7.33
N PRO A 43 12.01 5.76 7.74
CA PRO A 43 11.54 6.17 9.05
C PRO A 43 12.20 5.34 10.17
N THR A 44 12.19 5.88 11.38
CA THR A 44 12.69 5.19 12.57
C THR A 44 11.71 4.14 13.09
N TYR A 45 12.19 3.17 13.87
CA TYR A 45 11.31 2.22 14.56
C TYR A 45 10.27 2.93 15.44
N ASN A 46 10.66 4.01 16.12
CA ASN A 46 9.73 4.79 16.95
C ASN A 46 8.60 5.42 16.10
N GLU A 47 8.90 5.93 14.92
CA GLU A 47 7.87 6.43 14.00
C GLU A 47 6.94 5.32 13.51
N LEU A 48 7.51 4.16 13.16
CA LEU A 48 6.73 3.00 12.75
C LEU A 48 5.77 2.54 13.86
N GLU A 49 6.24 2.43 15.11
CA GLU A 49 5.40 2.03 16.25
C GLU A 49 4.30 3.05 16.57
N LYS A 50 4.59 4.36 16.42
CA LYS A 50 3.58 5.41 16.51
C LYS A 50 2.50 5.20 15.44
N TRP A 51 2.87 4.94 14.19
CA TRP A 51 1.90 4.70 13.12
C TRP A 51 1.09 3.44 13.34
N LYS A 52 1.74 2.32 13.71
CA LYS A 52 1.03 1.08 14.07
C LYS A 52 0.02 1.32 15.18
N SER A 53 0.40 2.08 16.22
CA SER A 53 -0.52 2.45 17.31
C SER A 53 -1.72 3.28 16.82
N MET A 54 -1.49 4.25 15.92
CA MET A 54 -2.55 5.10 15.37
C MET A 54 -3.49 4.37 14.40
N TYR A 55 -2.97 3.40 13.64
CA TYR A 55 -3.68 2.72 12.56
C TYR A 55 -3.95 1.24 12.87
N ALA A 56 -4.07 0.88 14.15
CA ALA A 56 -4.44 -0.46 14.61
C ALA A 56 -3.54 -1.59 14.03
N GLY A 57 -2.26 -1.30 13.86
CA GLY A 57 -1.25 -2.22 13.30
C GLY A 57 -1.23 -2.29 11.78
N GLU A 58 -2.16 -1.64 11.07
CA GLU A 58 -2.25 -1.68 9.61
C GLU A 58 -1.30 -0.65 8.96
N VAL A 59 -0.02 -1.01 8.89
CA VAL A 59 1.02 -0.25 8.22
C VAL A 59 1.77 -1.18 7.27
N TYR A 60 1.95 -0.73 6.03
CA TYR A 60 2.53 -1.51 4.94
C TYR A 60 3.74 -0.81 4.36
N TYR A 61 4.67 -1.61 3.85
CA TYR A 61 5.85 -1.16 3.13
C TYR A 61 5.79 -1.64 1.68
N THR A 62 6.22 -0.80 0.74
CA THR A 62 6.38 -1.20 -0.66
C THR A 62 7.58 -0.49 -1.26
N GLU A 63 8.38 -1.26 -2.00
CA GLU A 63 9.53 -0.79 -2.77
C GLU A 63 9.24 -1.02 -4.25
N PHE A 64 9.24 0.05 -5.03
CA PHE A 64 9.11 -0.04 -6.49
C PHE A 64 10.48 -0.12 -7.16
N ASP A 65 11.47 0.58 -6.60
CA ASP A 65 12.88 0.57 -6.97
C ASP A 65 13.71 1.23 -5.85
N GLU A 66 15.03 1.33 -6.06
CA GLU A 66 16.00 1.87 -5.08
C GLU A 66 15.68 3.28 -4.56
N GLU A 67 14.98 4.11 -5.33
CA GLU A 67 14.65 5.50 -4.96
C GLU A 67 13.19 5.65 -4.48
N ASN A 68 12.35 4.64 -4.73
CA ASN A 68 10.90 4.70 -4.56
C ASN A 68 10.42 3.69 -3.51
N GLN A 69 10.71 4.03 -2.25
CA GLN A 69 10.32 3.28 -1.07
C GLN A 69 9.20 4.01 -0.31
N PHE A 70 8.12 3.28 0.01
CA PHE A 70 6.94 3.85 0.62
C PHE A 70 6.51 3.08 1.87
N VAL A 71 6.13 3.84 2.90
CA VAL A 71 5.35 3.32 4.04
C VAL A 71 3.98 3.96 3.97
N TRP A 72 2.93 3.16 4.05
CA TRP A 72 1.56 3.61 3.85
C TRP A 72 0.58 2.80 4.69
N ARG A 73 -0.66 3.28 4.77
CA ARG A 73 -1.73 2.62 5.53
C ARG A 73 -3.05 2.58 4.76
N PRO A 74 -3.99 1.67 5.08
CA PRO A 74 -5.30 1.63 4.46
C PRO A 74 -6.14 2.87 4.78
N ILE A 75 -6.97 3.31 3.83
CA ILE A 75 -7.90 4.42 4.02
C ILE A 75 -9.22 3.95 4.64
N LYS A 76 -9.76 4.77 5.54
CA LYS A 76 -11.06 4.51 6.15
C LYS A 76 -12.18 5.03 5.26
N ARG A 77 -13.37 4.47 5.44
CA ARG A 77 -14.57 4.81 4.65
C ARG A 77 -14.87 6.31 4.61
N LYS A 78 -14.64 7.04 5.71
CA LYS A 78 -14.84 8.49 5.76
C LYS A 78 -13.92 9.21 4.77
N GLU A 79 -12.64 8.88 4.80
CA GLU A 79 -11.61 9.50 3.95
C GLU A 79 -11.86 9.25 2.48
N TYR A 80 -12.19 8.00 2.13
CA TYR A 80 -12.60 7.65 0.77
C TYR A 80 -13.82 8.47 0.32
N LYS A 81 -14.84 8.59 1.17
CA LYS A 81 -16.04 9.39 0.84
C LYS A 81 -15.72 10.87 0.68
N ASP A 82 -14.80 11.41 1.48
CA ASP A 82 -14.41 12.81 1.40
C ASP A 82 -13.68 13.09 0.07
N ILE A 83 -12.81 12.18 -0.37
CA ILE A 83 -12.13 12.26 -1.67
C ILE A 83 -13.10 12.04 -2.85
N ALA A 84 -13.98 11.05 -2.74
CA ALA A 84 -14.93 10.73 -3.81
C ALA A 84 -15.94 11.87 -4.09
N LYS A 85 -16.18 12.73 -3.09
CA LYS A 85 -17.09 13.88 -3.19
C LYS A 85 -16.47 15.12 -3.80
N ILE A 86 -15.17 15.13 -4.11
CA ILE A 86 -14.52 16.30 -4.70
C ILE A 86 -15.19 16.60 -6.05
N PRO A 87 -15.82 17.78 -6.20
CA PRO A 87 -16.54 18.11 -7.42
C PRO A 87 -15.55 18.34 -8.56
N ASN A 88 -15.91 17.88 -9.77
CA ASN A 88 -15.12 18.06 -11.00
C ASN A 88 -13.69 17.48 -10.96
N ALA A 89 -13.39 16.59 -10.00
CA ALA A 89 -12.13 15.85 -9.98
C ALA A 89 -12.23 14.63 -10.91
N ASP A 90 -11.22 14.48 -11.76
CA ASP A 90 -11.02 13.26 -12.55
C ASP A 90 -10.52 12.10 -11.67
N ASN A 91 -10.36 10.93 -12.29
CA ASN A 91 -9.94 9.73 -11.55
C ASN A 91 -8.49 9.85 -11.08
N PHE A 92 -7.58 10.33 -11.93
CA PHE A 92 -6.17 10.50 -11.58
C PHE A 92 -5.98 11.41 -10.38
N TYR A 93 -6.67 12.55 -10.35
CA TYR A 93 -6.63 13.44 -9.19
C TYR A 93 -7.15 12.76 -7.92
N LYS A 94 -8.17 11.91 -8.01
CA LYS A 94 -8.66 11.16 -6.83
C LYS A 94 -7.67 10.09 -6.38
N GLU A 95 -6.99 9.41 -7.31
CA GLU A 95 -5.90 8.48 -7.01
C GLU A 95 -4.77 9.18 -6.25
N GLU A 96 -4.33 10.34 -6.75
CA GLU A 96 -3.32 11.18 -6.10
C GLU A 96 -3.75 11.60 -4.69
N ARG A 97 -5.02 12.00 -4.51
CA ARG A 97 -5.56 12.37 -3.18
C ARG A 97 -5.64 11.18 -2.23
N ILE A 98 -5.89 9.98 -2.73
CA ILE A 98 -5.82 8.75 -1.92
C ILE A 98 -4.38 8.52 -1.48
N CYS A 99 -3.41 8.64 -2.39
CA CYS A 99 -2.00 8.47 -2.09
C CYS A 99 -1.50 9.50 -1.06
N GLU A 100 -1.81 10.80 -1.24
CA GLU A 100 -1.47 11.88 -0.31
C GLU A 100 -2.02 11.61 1.10
N LYS A 101 -3.19 10.97 1.19
CA LYS A 101 -3.83 10.66 2.47
C LYS A 101 -3.29 9.39 3.12
N ALA A 102 -2.85 8.43 2.33
CA ALA A 102 -2.47 7.08 2.77
C ALA A 102 -0.97 6.95 3.07
N VAL A 103 -0.11 7.71 2.39
CA VAL A 103 1.34 7.64 2.55
C VAL A 103 1.78 8.29 3.85
N LEU A 104 2.63 7.56 4.57
CA LEU A 104 3.27 7.96 5.82
C LEU A 104 4.74 8.32 5.58
N PHE A 105 5.40 7.57 4.70
CA PHE A 105 6.76 7.83 4.20
C PHE A 105 6.80 7.68 2.68
N PRO A 106 7.44 8.60 1.93
CA PRO A 106 8.11 9.81 2.41
C PRO A 106 7.14 10.82 3.02
N ALA A 107 7.62 11.60 3.99
CA ALA A 107 6.78 12.59 4.67
C ALA A 107 6.29 13.66 3.68
N ASN A 108 5.03 14.09 3.85
CA ASN A 108 4.38 15.08 2.98
C ASN A 108 4.33 14.67 1.49
N TYR A 109 4.23 13.37 1.21
CA TYR A 109 4.04 12.88 -0.15
C TYR A 109 2.79 13.49 -0.78
N GLY A 110 2.99 14.27 -1.84
CA GLY A 110 1.90 15.00 -2.49
C GLY A 110 2.19 15.30 -3.95
N PHE A 111 1.47 16.30 -4.48
CA PHE A 111 1.46 16.63 -5.91
C PHE A 111 2.86 16.80 -6.53
N MET A 112 3.78 17.49 -5.84
CA MET A 112 5.14 17.73 -6.35
C MET A 112 5.95 16.43 -6.47
N ASN A 113 5.78 15.50 -5.53
CA ASN A 113 6.45 14.20 -5.59
C ASN A 113 5.90 13.36 -6.73
N MET A 114 4.57 13.33 -6.89
CA MET A 114 3.88 12.56 -7.92
C MET A 114 4.18 13.10 -9.33
N THR A 115 4.31 14.42 -9.49
CA THR A 115 4.61 15.06 -10.78
C THR A 115 6.03 14.81 -11.24
N ASN A 116 7.00 14.83 -10.31
CA ASN A 116 8.42 14.65 -10.64
C ASN A 116 8.86 13.17 -10.66
N GLY A 117 8.09 12.30 -10.02
CA GLY A 117 8.35 10.87 -9.95
C GLY A 117 7.89 10.10 -11.18
N LYS A 118 8.00 8.77 -11.11
CA LYS A 118 7.49 7.89 -12.18
C LYS A 118 5.97 7.91 -12.19
N ALA A 119 5.38 8.24 -13.34
CA ALA A 119 3.94 8.43 -13.50
C ALA A 119 3.07 7.22 -13.10
N GLY A 120 3.61 6.00 -13.15
CA GLY A 120 2.87 4.79 -12.76
C GLY A 120 2.79 4.53 -11.25
N ILE A 121 3.67 5.15 -10.45
CA ILE A 121 3.73 4.90 -9.00
C ILE A 121 2.43 5.30 -8.28
N PRO A 122 1.85 6.50 -8.51
CA PRO A 122 0.60 6.88 -7.87
C PRO A 122 -0.54 5.90 -8.15
N THR A 123 -0.68 5.43 -9.39
CA THR A 123 -1.73 4.47 -9.75
C THR A 123 -1.53 3.12 -9.06
N LEU A 124 -0.31 2.56 -9.09
CA LEU A 124 -0.02 1.29 -8.41
C LEU A 124 -0.20 1.40 -6.89
N LEU A 125 0.27 2.49 -6.30
CA LEU A 125 0.12 2.74 -4.88
C LEU A 125 -1.36 2.86 -4.49
N HIS A 126 -2.15 3.60 -5.26
CA HIS A 126 -3.59 3.69 -5.10
C HIS A 126 -4.25 2.30 -5.12
N GLU A 127 -3.89 1.44 -6.08
CA GLU A 127 -4.46 0.10 -6.21
C GLU A 127 -4.15 -0.76 -4.96
N MET A 128 -2.89 -0.77 -4.52
CA MET A 128 -2.48 -1.49 -3.32
C MET A 128 -3.18 -0.94 -2.06
N VAL A 129 -3.30 0.38 -1.95
CA VAL A 129 -4.03 1.03 -0.85
C VAL A 129 -5.49 0.58 -0.84
N LEU A 130 -6.18 0.61 -1.98
CA LEU A 130 -7.58 0.17 -2.06
C LEU A 130 -7.74 -1.33 -1.75
N GLU A 131 -6.82 -2.17 -2.23
CA GLU A 131 -6.83 -3.60 -1.92
C GLU A 131 -6.76 -3.84 -0.41
N LYS A 132 -5.77 -3.26 0.27
CA LYS A 132 -5.64 -3.40 1.73
C LYS A 132 -6.71 -2.62 2.51
N SER A 133 -7.37 -1.66 1.87
CA SER A 133 -8.57 -0.98 2.43
C SER A 133 -9.86 -1.79 2.27
N GLY A 134 -9.79 -3.01 1.70
CA GLY A 134 -10.93 -3.92 1.59
C GLY A 134 -11.86 -3.66 0.40
N PHE A 135 -11.37 -2.99 -0.64
CA PHE A 135 -12.13 -2.81 -1.89
C PHE A 135 -12.07 -4.02 -2.82
N VAL A 136 -11.17 -4.98 -2.53
CA VAL A 136 -11.04 -6.24 -3.26
C VAL A 136 -11.45 -7.38 -2.34
N ALA A 137 -12.38 -8.22 -2.80
CA ALA A 137 -12.79 -9.41 -2.06
C ALA A 137 -11.70 -10.48 -2.15
N LYS A 138 -11.22 -10.97 -1.01
CA LYS A 138 -10.23 -12.05 -0.94
C LYS A 138 -10.82 -13.43 -1.22
N THR A 139 -12.14 -13.55 -1.23
CA THR A 139 -12.85 -14.81 -1.36
C THR A 139 -14.07 -14.61 -2.23
N GLY A 140 -14.30 -15.54 -3.16
CA GLY A 140 -15.46 -15.51 -4.04
C GLY A 140 -16.78 -15.64 -3.26
N ALA A 141 -17.81 -14.95 -3.74
CA ALA A 141 -19.15 -15.11 -3.21
C ALA A 141 -19.69 -16.50 -3.56
N MET A 142 -20.12 -17.26 -2.56
CA MET A 142 -20.79 -18.54 -2.78
C MET A 142 -22.31 -18.32 -2.87
N ARG A 143 -22.93 -18.86 -3.92
CA ARG A 143 -24.39 -18.92 -4.01
C ARG A 143 -24.89 -19.96 -2.99
N LEU A 144 -25.62 -19.52 -1.99
CA LEU A 144 -26.33 -20.43 -1.09
C LEU A 144 -27.54 -20.99 -1.85
N SER A 145 -27.62 -22.33 -1.90
CA SER A 145 -28.75 -23.09 -2.47
C SER A 145 -29.91 -23.18 -1.49
#